data_AF-A0AAJ8N030-F1
#
_entry.id   AF-A0AAJ8N030-F1
#
_cell.length_a   1.000
_cell.length_b   1.000
_cell.length_c   1.000
_cell.angle_alpha   90.00
_cell.angle_beta   90.00
_cell.angle_gamma   90.00
#
_symmetry.space_group_name_H-M   'P 1'
#
loop_
_entity.id
_entity.type
_entity.pdbx_description
1 polymer ?
#
loop_
_entity_poly.entity_id
_entity_poly.type
_entity_poly.pdbx_seq_one_letter_code
_entity_poly.pdbx_strand_id
1 'polypeptide(L)'
;MINTIILFTLLLVTWILPVSIEIRRSVHMMQLHSYENNRYREWMKENKQSISTPAELLYFIPLIVVAFADSANVQLLAATATFAVIFIIYLAVRRKEETPLEYTPRVQRLFGTTYVVYWIAASFAIFFGANVSIELAILLLVVFASIPFTVVKITNKINQPIEKRVIAGTGNDAKRLIKASPELKVIGIAENEGTADVKHWMKTILSAEYNVLATADNESADDTARTINKQLKPEHDIFIAGMSTEQKDGIRDIFGRFVIVPAAGEENTQPADQKTKEGIVELLPETGTVFLNKDEENKTVSDKQNAARLVYYGMEREDVDLSAADIRSDADGMTFTVKQKDGTEAEFYTSLTGRHHVYHILAAAAVGLELGMTLAQITEALKNKEPLKQ
;
A
#
# COMPACT_ATOMS: atom_id res chain seq x y z
N MET A 1 46.05 -30.57 2.78
CA MET A 1 45.29 -30.10 1.60
C MET A 1 43.86 -30.62 1.60
N ILE A 2 43.62 -31.94 1.55
CA ILE A 2 42.24 -32.52 1.55
C ILE A 2 41.43 -32.07 2.78
N ASN A 3 42.00 -32.19 3.99
CA ASN A 3 41.31 -31.79 5.23
C ASN A 3 40.91 -30.30 5.23
N THR A 4 41.77 -29.43 4.69
CA THR A 4 41.52 -27.98 4.63
C THR A 4 40.38 -27.65 3.66
N ILE A 5 40.29 -28.34 2.52
CA ILE A 5 39.20 -28.17 1.56
C ILE A 5 37.86 -28.64 2.16
N ILE A 6 37.87 -29.77 2.86
CA ILE A 6 36.68 -30.30 3.55
C ILE A 6 36.19 -29.30 4.61
N LEU A 7 37.11 -28.80 5.45
CA LEU A 7 36.78 -27.82 6.49
C LEU A 7 36.28 -26.50 5.91
N PHE A 8 36.87 -26.02 4.81
CA PHE A 8 36.41 -24.81 4.15
C PHE A 8 35.02 -24.97 3.53
N THR A 9 34.73 -26.15 2.96
CA THR A 9 33.39 -26.46 2.43
C THR A 9 32.36 -26.48 3.55
N LEU A 10 32.70 -27.11 4.68
CA LEU A 10 31.84 -27.15 5.87
C LEU A 10 31.61 -25.75 6.45
N LEU A 11 32.64 -24.89 6.43
CA LEU A 11 32.54 -23.49 6.82
C LEU A 11 31.51 -22.74 5.97
N LEU A 12 31.54 -22.87 4.64
CA LEU A 12 30.57 -22.21 3.76
C LEU A 12 29.13 -22.69 4.01
N VAL A 13 28.95 -23.99 4.23
CA VAL A 13 27.63 -24.58 4.54
C VAL A 13 27.11 -24.06 5.87
N THR A 14 27.95 -24.07 6.91
CA THR A 14 27.54 -23.59 8.25
C THR A 14 27.33 -22.07 8.28
N TRP A 15 28.06 -21.32 7.45
CA TRP A 15 27.91 -19.87 7.32
C TRP A 15 26.57 -19.44 6.70
N ILE A 16 26.12 -20.09 5.63
CA ILE A 16 24.90 -19.65 4.92
C ILE A 16 23.61 -19.90 5.72
N LEU A 17 23.62 -20.84 6.67
CA LEU A 17 22.48 -21.22 7.49
C LEU A 17 21.97 -20.08 8.40
N PRO A 18 22.77 -19.52 9.34
CA PRO A 18 22.33 -18.40 10.18
C PRO A 18 22.09 -17.15 9.35
N VAL A 19 22.89 -16.94 8.30
CA VAL A 19 22.70 -15.83 7.35
C VAL A 19 21.32 -15.89 6.69
N SER A 20 20.86 -17.06 6.26
CA SER A 20 19.54 -17.22 5.61
C SER A 20 18.38 -16.88 6.54
N ILE A 21 18.49 -17.19 7.83
CA ILE A 21 17.49 -16.80 8.84
C ILE A 21 17.43 -15.27 8.92
N GLU A 22 18.58 -14.61 9.02
CA GLU A 22 18.65 -13.15 9.13
C GLU A 22 18.29 -12.43 7.82
N ILE A 23 18.59 -13.01 6.65
CA ILE A 23 18.11 -12.50 5.35
C ILE A 23 16.57 -12.51 5.34
N ARG A 24 15.94 -13.64 5.70
CA ARG A 24 14.47 -13.74 5.75
C ARG A 24 13.88 -12.67 6.65
N ARG A 25 14.45 -12.51 7.84
CA ARG A 25 14.05 -11.51 8.82
C ARG A 25 14.22 -10.08 8.31
N SER A 26 15.37 -9.77 7.70
CA SER A 26 15.67 -8.46 7.12
C SER A 26 14.71 -8.12 5.97
N VAL A 27 14.39 -9.09 5.11
CA VAL A 27 13.42 -8.93 4.02
C VAL A 27 12.00 -8.71 4.57
N HIS A 28 11.62 -9.44 5.62
CA HIS A 28 10.33 -9.26 6.27
C HIS A 28 10.20 -7.85 6.88
N MET A 29 11.21 -7.39 7.61
CA MET A 29 11.24 -6.02 8.14
C MET A 29 11.23 -4.96 7.04
N MET A 30 11.87 -5.21 5.91
CA MET A 30 11.81 -4.32 4.74
C MET A 30 10.38 -4.25 4.15
N GLN A 31 9.67 -5.37 4.10
CA GLN A 31 8.27 -5.42 3.64
C GLN A 31 7.34 -4.61 4.54
N LEU A 32 7.46 -4.76 5.87
CA LEU A 32 6.64 -3.99 6.82
C LEU A 32 6.86 -2.48 6.71
N HIS A 33 8.04 -2.06 6.26
CA HIS A 33 8.37 -0.64 6.03
C HIS A 33 8.16 -0.20 4.58
N SER A 34 7.23 -0.85 3.87
CA SER A 34 6.82 -0.50 2.50
C SER A 34 7.99 -0.44 1.51
N TYR A 35 9.07 -1.17 1.79
CA TYR A 35 10.31 -1.19 0.99
C TYR A 35 11.00 0.18 0.82
N GLU A 36 10.69 1.13 1.70
CA GLU A 36 11.33 2.43 1.72
C GLU A 36 12.63 2.37 2.52
N ASN A 37 13.74 2.60 1.82
CA ASN A 37 15.07 2.53 2.45
C ASN A 37 15.27 3.55 3.58
N ASN A 38 14.55 4.69 3.56
CA ASN A 38 14.63 5.71 4.61
C ASN A 38 13.90 5.25 5.87
N ARG A 39 12.61 4.87 5.75
CA ARG A 39 11.83 4.31 6.86
C ARG A 39 12.48 3.07 7.46
N TYR A 40 12.98 2.16 6.61
CA TYR A 40 13.73 0.99 7.06
C TYR A 40 15.00 1.38 7.83
N ARG A 41 15.72 2.44 7.42
CA ARG A 41 16.90 2.94 8.13
C ARG A 41 16.56 3.59 9.46
N GLU A 42 15.48 4.37 9.53
CA GLU A 42 14.99 5.00 10.75
C GLU A 42 14.58 3.95 11.77
N TRP A 43 13.77 2.99 11.34
CA TRP A 43 13.43 1.81 12.15
C TRP A 43 14.69 1.09 12.64
N MET A 44 15.70 0.92 11.78
CA MET A 44 16.95 0.29 12.18
C MET A 44 17.70 1.05 13.30
N LYS A 45 17.59 2.38 13.34
CA LYS A 45 18.24 3.21 14.37
C LYS A 45 17.48 3.14 15.70
N GLU A 46 16.17 3.06 15.65
CA GLU A 46 15.29 3.02 16.82
C GLU A 46 15.25 1.62 17.45
N ASN A 47 15.35 0.56 16.64
CA ASN A 47 15.18 -0.82 17.06
C ASN A 47 16.50 -1.62 17.11
N LYS A 48 17.59 -0.98 17.57
CA LYS A 48 18.92 -1.62 17.66
C LYS A 48 18.92 -2.93 18.44
N GLN A 49 18.12 -3.03 19.52
CA GLN A 49 17.99 -4.24 20.33
C GLN A 49 17.20 -5.35 19.62
N SER A 50 16.29 -4.98 18.72
CA SER A 50 15.63 -5.96 17.87
C SER A 50 16.65 -6.52 16.89
N ILE A 51 17.35 -5.64 16.15
CA ILE A 51 18.28 -5.97 15.07
C ILE A 51 19.46 -6.79 15.57
N SER A 52 20.17 -6.29 16.58
CA SER A 52 21.37 -6.91 17.10
C SER A 52 21.08 -7.76 18.32
N THR A 53 21.12 -9.07 18.11
CA THR A 53 21.14 -10.04 19.19
C THR A 53 22.51 -10.07 19.87
N PRO A 54 22.61 -10.30 21.19
CA PRO A 54 23.89 -10.56 21.83
C PRO A 54 24.68 -11.71 21.17
N ALA A 55 23.97 -12.63 20.49
CA ALA A 55 24.57 -13.71 19.71
C ALA A 55 25.42 -13.22 18.53
N GLU A 56 25.18 -12.03 17.97
CA GLU A 56 26.01 -11.47 16.90
C GLU A 56 27.45 -11.14 17.36
N LEU A 57 27.66 -10.90 18.65
CA LEU A 57 29.02 -10.74 19.19
C LEU A 57 29.86 -12.02 19.01
N LEU A 58 29.21 -13.18 18.88
CA LEU A 58 29.89 -14.45 18.63
C LEU A 58 30.53 -14.50 17.24
N TYR A 59 30.04 -13.74 16.25
CA TYR A 59 30.65 -13.66 14.92
C TYR A 59 32.09 -13.13 14.95
N PHE A 60 32.53 -12.47 16.04
CA PHE A 60 33.90 -11.98 16.19
C PHE A 60 34.88 -13.03 16.75
N ILE A 61 34.39 -14.15 17.31
CA ILE A 61 35.23 -15.24 17.85
C ILE A 61 36.22 -15.78 16.79
N PRO A 62 35.83 -16.04 15.54
CA PRO A 62 36.76 -16.53 14.51
C PRO A 62 37.88 -15.54 14.23
N LEU A 63 37.63 -14.22 14.35
CA LEU A 63 38.67 -13.20 14.17
C LEU A 63 39.69 -13.22 15.32
N ILE A 64 39.22 -13.46 16.55
CA ILE A 64 40.11 -13.65 17.71
C ILE A 64 40.97 -14.90 17.49
N VAL A 65 40.37 -16.03 17.07
CA VAL A 65 41.14 -17.26 16.82
C VAL A 65 42.15 -17.08 15.70
N VAL A 66 41.78 -16.39 14.63
CA VAL A 66 42.69 -16.02 13.54
C VAL A 66 43.90 -15.21 14.04
N ALA A 67 43.73 -14.34 15.03
CA ALA A 67 44.83 -13.53 15.57
C ALA A 67 45.84 -14.32 16.43
N PHE A 68 45.46 -15.48 16.97
CA PHE A 68 46.30 -16.24 17.93
C PHE A 68 46.66 -17.67 17.48
N ALA A 69 46.01 -18.20 16.45
CA ALA A 69 46.24 -19.57 15.98
C ALA A 69 46.96 -19.58 14.62
N ASP A 70 48.14 -20.20 14.57
CA ASP A 70 48.92 -20.36 13.33
C ASP A 70 48.41 -21.49 12.41
N SER A 71 47.51 -22.34 12.92
CA SER A 71 47.00 -23.49 12.18
C SER A 71 45.70 -23.16 11.44
N ALA A 72 45.74 -23.16 10.11
CA ALA A 72 44.59 -22.99 9.23
C ALA A 72 43.41 -23.92 9.58
N ASN A 73 43.67 -25.18 9.95
CA ASN A 73 42.61 -26.11 10.31
C ASN A 73 41.91 -25.71 11.61
N VAL A 74 42.64 -25.15 12.59
CA VAL A 74 42.08 -24.66 13.85
C VAL A 74 41.22 -23.42 13.60
N GLN A 75 41.69 -22.49 12.76
CA GLN A 75 40.94 -21.31 12.37
C GLN A 75 39.61 -21.69 11.67
N LEU A 76 39.65 -22.60 10.69
CA LEU A 76 38.46 -23.06 9.97
C LEU A 76 37.47 -23.82 10.86
N LEU A 77 37.96 -24.68 11.75
CA LEU A 77 37.12 -25.40 12.72
C LEU A 77 36.44 -24.44 13.69
N ALA A 78 37.18 -23.46 14.22
CA ALA A 78 36.61 -22.45 15.11
C ALA A 78 35.53 -21.63 14.40
N ALA A 79 35.79 -21.16 13.17
CA ALA A 79 34.81 -20.44 12.38
C ALA A 79 33.54 -21.27 12.13
N THR A 80 33.70 -22.52 11.73
CA THR A 80 32.60 -23.46 11.49
C THR A 80 31.77 -23.68 12.75
N ALA A 81 32.43 -23.92 13.89
CA ALA A 81 31.76 -24.11 15.18
C ALA A 81 30.99 -22.86 15.61
N THR A 82 31.58 -21.68 15.45
CA THR A 82 30.90 -20.40 15.73
C THR A 82 29.62 -20.26 14.91
N PHE A 83 29.68 -20.44 13.59
CA PHE A 83 28.48 -20.32 12.74
C PHE A 83 27.41 -21.37 13.09
N ALA A 84 27.82 -22.60 13.39
CA ALA A 84 26.90 -23.66 13.83
C ALA A 84 26.22 -23.31 15.16
N VAL A 85 26.96 -22.80 16.15
CA VAL A 85 26.40 -22.36 17.44
C VAL A 85 25.40 -21.22 17.25
N ILE A 86 25.73 -20.22 16.44
CA ILE A 86 24.82 -19.09 16.17
C ILE A 86 23.55 -19.59 15.47
N PHE A 87 23.67 -20.51 14.51
CA PHE A 87 22.51 -21.13 13.87
C PHE A 87 21.60 -21.84 14.88
N ILE A 88 22.16 -22.61 15.82
CA ILE A 88 21.40 -23.27 16.88
C ILE A 88 20.70 -22.23 17.78
N ILE A 89 21.38 -21.15 18.15
CA ILE A 89 20.79 -20.06 18.94
C ILE A 89 19.60 -19.44 18.20
N TYR A 90 19.74 -19.14 16.91
CA TYR A 90 18.65 -18.58 16.11
C TYR A 90 17.46 -19.54 15.96
N LEU A 91 17.69 -20.85 15.86
CA LEU A 91 16.61 -21.84 15.86
C LEU A 91 15.89 -21.91 17.22
N ALA A 92 16.62 -21.75 18.33
CA ALA A 92 16.07 -21.79 19.68
C ALA A 92 15.25 -20.53 20.01
N VAL A 93 15.68 -19.36 19.51
CA VAL A 93 14.99 -18.08 19.71
C VAL A 93 13.82 -17.96 18.74
N ARG A 94 12.68 -18.58 19.06
CA ARG A 94 11.42 -18.34 18.35
C ARG A 94 10.89 -16.95 18.68
N ARG A 95 10.95 -16.03 17.72
CA ARG A 95 10.27 -14.73 17.82
C ARG A 95 8.87 -14.84 17.23
N LYS A 96 7.87 -14.33 17.94
CA LYS A 96 6.49 -14.26 17.46
C LYS A 96 6.38 -13.04 16.56
N GLU A 97 6.12 -13.25 15.27
CA GLU A 97 5.83 -12.19 14.30
C GLU A 97 4.31 -11.95 14.29
N GLU A 98 3.87 -10.69 14.39
CA GLU A 98 2.44 -10.33 14.41
C GLU A 98 1.80 -10.46 13.02
N THR A 99 2.60 -10.28 11.97
CA THR A 99 2.18 -10.47 10.57
C THR A 99 3.18 -11.39 9.86
N PRO A 100 2.73 -12.41 9.11
CA PRO A 100 3.64 -13.30 8.40
C PRO A 100 4.24 -12.61 7.17
N LEU A 101 5.47 -13.00 6.80
CA LEU A 101 6.07 -12.60 5.52
C LEU A 101 5.24 -13.12 4.34
N GLU A 102 4.74 -12.21 3.51
CA GLU A 102 4.03 -12.58 2.28
C GLU A 102 5.00 -12.70 1.10
N TYR A 103 4.99 -13.87 0.45
CA TYR A 103 5.86 -14.17 -0.68
C TYR A 103 5.30 -13.60 -2.00
N THR A 104 5.52 -12.30 -2.20
CA THR A 104 5.19 -11.61 -3.46
C THR A 104 6.31 -11.76 -4.49
N PRO A 105 6.06 -11.55 -5.80
CA PRO A 105 7.11 -11.54 -6.83
C PRO A 105 8.24 -10.52 -6.53
N ARG A 106 7.90 -9.40 -5.87
CA ARG A 106 8.88 -8.40 -5.41
C ARG A 106 9.79 -8.96 -4.32
N VAL A 107 9.22 -9.66 -3.34
CA VAL A 107 9.98 -10.35 -2.27
C VAL A 107 10.88 -11.42 -2.87
N GLN A 108 10.39 -12.22 -3.83
CA GLN A 108 11.18 -13.23 -4.52
C GLN A 108 12.39 -12.64 -5.27
N ARG A 109 12.20 -11.51 -5.98
CA ARG A 109 13.30 -10.79 -6.63
C ARG A 109 14.32 -10.26 -5.61
N LEU A 110 13.83 -9.69 -4.50
CA LEU A 110 14.70 -9.19 -3.43
C LEU A 110 15.55 -10.33 -2.85
N PHE A 111 14.93 -11.45 -2.45
CA PHE A 111 15.66 -12.65 -2.03
C PHE A 111 16.68 -13.10 -3.08
N GLY A 112 16.27 -13.22 -4.34
CA GLY A 112 17.16 -13.64 -5.43
C GLY A 112 18.41 -12.76 -5.52
N THR A 113 18.23 -11.44 -5.55
CA THR A 113 19.37 -10.50 -5.60
C THR A 113 20.22 -10.51 -4.33
N THR A 114 19.61 -10.67 -3.16
CA THR A 114 20.36 -10.81 -1.91
C THR A 114 21.21 -12.08 -1.93
N TYR A 115 20.65 -13.22 -2.31
CA TYR A 115 21.40 -14.48 -2.42
C TYR A 115 22.51 -14.42 -3.49
N VAL A 116 22.31 -13.70 -4.59
CA VAL A 116 23.39 -13.45 -5.56
C VAL A 116 24.54 -12.66 -4.93
N VAL A 117 24.27 -11.63 -4.13
CA VAL A 117 25.32 -10.88 -3.41
C VAL A 117 26.07 -11.78 -2.43
N TYR A 118 25.37 -12.62 -1.66
CA TYR A 118 26.02 -13.57 -0.75
C TYR A 118 26.79 -14.68 -1.48
N TRP A 119 26.33 -15.12 -2.65
CA TRP A 119 27.04 -16.07 -3.50
C TRP A 119 28.32 -15.47 -4.07
N ILE A 120 28.29 -14.21 -4.49
CA ILE A 120 29.48 -13.44 -4.88
C ILE A 120 30.46 -13.34 -3.70
N ALA A 121 29.97 -13.00 -2.50
CA ALA A 121 30.81 -12.95 -1.30
C ALA A 121 31.45 -14.30 -0.96
N ALA A 122 30.70 -15.41 -1.06
CA ALA A 122 31.24 -16.76 -0.88
C ALA A 122 32.28 -17.12 -1.95
N SER A 123 32.07 -16.70 -3.21
CA SER A 123 33.01 -16.92 -4.31
C SER A 123 34.32 -16.16 -4.08
N PHE A 124 34.24 -14.92 -3.60
CA PHE A 124 35.42 -14.15 -3.18
C PHE A 124 36.10 -14.80 -1.97
N ALA A 125 35.36 -15.33 -1.00
CA ALA A 125 35.94 -16.04 0.15
C ALA A 125 36.71 -17.28 -0.31
N ILE A 126 36.17 -18.07 -1.25
CA ILE A 126 36.87 -19.21 -1.88
C ILE A 126 38.15 -18.74 -2.56
N PHE A 127 38.06 -17.67 -3.36
CA PHE A 127 39.21 -17.13 -4.08
C PHE A 127 40.33 -16.67 -3.13
N PHE A 128 39.99 -15.90 -2.10
CA PHE A 128 40.96 -15.43 -1.10
C PHE A 128 41.54 -16.58 -0.29
N GLY A 129 40.70 -17.52 0.16
CA GLY A 129 41.13 -18.67 0.94
C GLY A 129 42.06 -19.63 0.17
N ALA A 130 41.90 -19.71 -1.16
CA ALA A 130 42.74 -20.55 -2.01
C ALA A 130 44.02 -19.88 -2.49
N ASN A 131 44.00 -18.56 -2.75
CA ASN A 131 45.09 -17.86 -3.45
C ASN A 131 45.83 -16.81 -2.61
N VAL A 132 45.26 -16.35 -1.50
CA VAL A 132 45.82 -15.25 -0.69
C VAL A 132 46.04 -15.69 0.74
N SER A 133 44.96 -15.82 1.52
CA SER A 133 45.02 -16.24 2.92
C SER A 133 43.65 -16.68 3.42
N ILE A 134 43.63 -17.65 4.33
CA ILE A 134 42.38 -18.17 4.92
C ILE A 134 41.77 -17.15 5.88
N GLU A 135 42.61 -16.34 6.53
CA GLU A 135 42.20 -15.27 7.44
C GLU A 135 41.33 -14.24 6.72
N LEU A 136 41.72 -13.85 5.49
CA LEU A 136 40.97 -12.90 4.68
C LEU A 136 39.61 -13.46 4.24
N ALA A 137 39.54 -14.76 3.96
CA ALA A 137 38.29 -15.45 3.67
C ALA A 137 37.36 -15.47 4.89
N ILE A 138 37.88 -15.84 6.07
CA ILE A 138 37.11 -15.82 7.33
C ILE A 138 36.61 -14.41 7.64
N LEU A 139 37.47 -13.40 7.49
CA LEU A 139 37.10 -11.99 7.69
C LEU A 139 35.94 -11.58 6.78
N LEU A 140 36.00 -11.92 5.50
CA LEU A 140 34.94 -11.61 4.55
C LEU A 140 33.61 -12.26 4.95
N LEU A 141 33.63 -13.54 5.33
CA LEU A 141 32.44 -14.27 5.76
C LEU A 141 31.84 -13.70 7.04
N VAL A 142 32.68 -13.34 8.03
CA VAL A 142 32.24 -12.68 9.27
C VAL A 142 31.59 -11.33 8.97
N VAL A 143 32.20 -10.50 8.13
CA VAL A 143 31.65 -9.19 7.77
C VAL A 143 30.26 -9.34 7.16
N PHE A 144 30.09 -10.23 6.17
CA PHE A 144 28.79 -10.42 5.52
C PHE A 144 27.75 -11.07 6.45
N ALA A 145 28.15 -11.94 7.38
CA ALA A 145 27.24 -12.51 8.36
C ALA A 145 26.73 -11.47 9.39
N SER A 146 27.52 -10.45 9.68
CA SER A 146 27.20 -9.41 10.66
C SER A 146 26.37 -8.23 10.12
N ILE A 147 26.14 -8.14 8.80
CA ILE A 147 25.46 -6.99 8.18
C ILE A 147 24.24 -7.30 7.28
N PRO A 148 23.41 -8.33 7.55
CA PRO A 148 22.33 -8.74 6.64
C PRO A 148 21.30 -7.64 6.36
N PHE A 149 20.94 -6.86 7.38
CA PHE A 149 20.02 -5.73 7.23
C PHE A 149 20.56 -4.66 6.25
N THR A 150 21.87 -4.43 6.27
CA THR A 150 22.52 -3.48 5.35
C THR A 150 22.62 -4.05 3.93
N VAL A 151 22.93 -5.34 3.78
CA VAL A 151 22.93 -6.00 2.47
C VAL A 151 21.54 -5.93 1.84
N VAL A 152 20.47 -6.25 2.58
CA VAL A 152 19.09 -6.17 2.08
C VAL A 152 18.75 -4.76 1.60
N LYS A 153 19.09 -3.72 2.37
CA LYS A 153 18.93 -2.32 1.98
C LYS A 153 19.66 -1.98 0.67
N ILE A 154 20.90 -2.45 0.51
CA ILE A 154 21.68 -2.25 -0.72
C ILE A 154 21.00 -2.97 -1.90
N THR A 155 20.60 -4.24 -1.71
CA THR A 155 19.95 -5.03 -2.76
C THR A 155 18.58 -4.45 -3.17
N ASN A 156 17.83 -3.89 -2.22
CA ASN A 156 16.60 -3.15 -2.52
C ASN A 156 16.90 -1.95 -3.43
N LYS A 157 17.98 -1.19 -3.15
CA LYS A 157 18.44 -0.09 -4.03
C LYS A 157 18.85 -0.58 -5.42
N ILE A 158 19.51 -1.73 -5.53
CA ILE A 158 19.88 -2.35 -6.81
C ILE A 158 18.62 -2.74 -7.60
N ASN A 159 17.56 -3.18 -6.93
CA ASN A 159 16.30 -3.60 -7.57
C ASN A 159 15.36 -2.45 -7.94
N GLN A 160 15.52 -1.25 -7.35
CA GLN A 160 14.71 -0.08 -7.65
C GLN A 160 14.46 0.18 -9.15
N PRO A 161 15.46 0.13 -10.07
CA PRO A 161 15.19 0.34 -11.50
C PRO A 161 14.24 -0.71 -12.10
N ILE A 162 14.33 -1.97 -11.67
CA ILE A 162 13.44 -3.04 -12.13
C ILE A 162 12.04 -2.81 -11.55
N GLU A 163 11.94 -2.52 -10.25
CA GLU A 163 10.65 -2.25 -9.60
C GLU A 163 9.94 -1.06 -10.25
N LYS A 164 10.66 0.04 -10.54
CA LYS A 164 10.10 1.19 -11.25
C LYS A 164 9.56 0.83 -12.64
N ARG A 165 10.24 -0.06 -13.37
CA ARG A 165 9.75 -0.55 -14.67
C ARG A 165 8.52 -1.44 -14.53
N VAL A 166 8.48 -2.30 -13.52
CA VAL A 166 7.32 -3.17 -13.25
C VAL A 166 6.09 -2.33 -12.89
N ILE A 167 6.24 -1.34 -12.02
CA ILE A 167 5.18 -0.41 -11.64
C ILE A 167 4.71 0.38 -12.87
N ALA A 168 5.65 0.95 -13.64
CA ALA A 168 5.32 1.68 -14.86
C ALA A 168 4.59 0.80 -15.90
N GLY A 169 5.02 -0.45 -16.09
CA GLY A 169 4.35 -1.41 -16.97
C GLY A 169 2.93 -1.70 -16.51
N THR A 170 2.73 -1.96 -15.22
CA THR A 170 1.42 -2.17 -14.61
C THR A 170 0.49 -0.97 -14.84
N GLY A 171 1.00 0.26 -14.63
CA GLY A 171 0.25 1.48 -14.91
C GLY A 171 -0.10 1.65 -16.39
N ASN A 172 0.83 1.34 -17.30
CA ASN A 172 0.60 1.42 -18.75
C ASN A 172 -0.44 0.39 -19.23
N ASP A 173 -0.42 -0.82 -18.68
CA ASP A 173 -1.43 -1.84 -18.96
C ASP A 173 -2.81 -1.40 -18.49
N ALA A 174 -2.90 -0.80 -17.30
CA ALA A 174 -4.15 -0.26 -16.77
C ALA A 174 -4.70 0.87 -17.66
N LYS A 175 -3.82 1.80 -18.10
CA LYS A 175 -4.16 2.83 -19.08
C LYS A 175 -4.69 2.23 -20.39
N ARG A 176 -4.07 1.16 -20.88
CA ARG A 176 -4.51 0.49 -22.12
C ARG A 176 -5.90 -0.12 -21.96
N LEU A 177 -6.17 -0.79 -20.84
CA LEU A 177 -7.48 -1.39 -20.57
C LEU A 177 -8.59 -0.34 -20.50
N ILE A 178 -8.35 0.77 -19.80
CA ILE A 178 -9.34 1.86 -19.70
C ILE A 178 -9.59 2.51 -21.06
N LYS A 179 -8.53 2.78 -21.84
CA LYS A 179 -8.68 3.29 -23.22
C LYS A 179 -9.40 2.32 -24.16
N ALA A 180 -9.32 1.01 -23.90
CA ALA A 180 -10.03 0.00 -24.66
C ALA A 180 -11.52 -0.12 -24.26
N SER A 181 -11.93 0.49 -23.15
CA SER A 181 -13.30 0.51 -22.64
C SER A 181 -13.88 1.93 -22.69
N PRO A 182 -14.20 2.48 -23.87
CA PRO A 182 -14.62 3.88 -24.01
C PRO A 182 -15.94 4.23 -23.31
N GLU A 183 -16.80 3.23 -23.08
CA GLU A 183 -18.09 3.39 -22.37
C GLU A 183 -17.93 3.36 -20.83
N LEU A 184 -16.76 2.95 -20.33
CA LEU A 184 -16.49 2.86 -18.89
C LEU A 184 -16.47 4.25 -18.26
N LYS A 185 -17.31 4.46 -17.26
CA LYS A 185 -17.32 5.71 -16.48
C LYS A 185 -16.40 5.56 -15.27
N VAL A 186 -15.43 6.46 -15.12
CA VAL A 186 -14.44 6.39 -14.03
C VAL A 186 -14.72 7.45 -12.98
N ILE A 187 -15.05 7.03 -11.77
CA ILE A 187 -15.40 7.90 -10.67
C ILE A 187 -14.22 7.96 -9.69
N GLY A 188 -13.67 9.16 -9.55
CA GLY A 188 -12.63 9.47 -8.59
C GLY A 188 -13.21 9.98 -7.26
N ILE A 189 -12.73 9.46 -6.14
CA ILE A 189 -13.08 9.97 -4.82
C ILE A 189 -11.82 10.54 -4.18
N ALA A 190 -11.85 11.80 -3.77
CA ALA A 190 -10.72 12.39 -3.05
C ALA A 190 -10.44 11.61 -1.75
N GLU A 191 -9.17 11.26 -1.53
CA GLU A 191 -8.72 10.60 -0.30
C GLU A 191 -8.79 11.55 0.89
N ASN A 192 -9.66 11.22 1.84
CA ASN A 192 -9.86 11.88 3.12
C ASN A 192 -10.56 10.94 4.12
N GLU A 193 -10.82 11.45 5.32
CA GLU A 193 -11.61 10.77 6.32
C GLU A 193 -13.10 10.78 5.91
N GLY A 194 -13.55 9.68 5.29
CA GLY A 194 -14.89 9.54 4.69
C GLY A 194 -14.89 8.84 3.32
N THR A 195 -13.72 8.73 2.66
CA THR A 195 -13.60 8.07 1.34
C THR A 195 -14.13 6.63 1.32
N ALA A 196 -13.83 5.84 2.36
CA ALA A 196 -14.27 4.44 2.45
C ALA A 196 -15.80 4.34 2.48
N ASP A 197 -16.45 5.16 3.30
CA ASP A 197 -17.91 5.20 3.42
C ASP A 197 -18.58 5.67 2.13
N VAL A 198 -18.10 6.76 1.53
CA VAL A 198 -18.64 7.26 0.25
C VAL A 198 -18.48 6.21 -0.83
N LYS A 199 -17.32 5.53 -0.91
CA LYS A 199 -17.09 4.46 -1.87
C LYS A 199 -18.03 3.28 -1.64
N HIS A 200 -18.27 2.93 -0.38
CA HIS A 200 -19.22 1.88 -0.02
C HIS A 200 -20.64 2.23 -0.47
N TRP A 201 -21.16 3.40 -0.07
CA TRP A 201 -22.51 3.83 -0.43
C TRP A 201 -22.69 4.00 -1.93
N MET A 202 -21.69 4.55 -2.60
CA MET A 202 -21.71 4.72 -4.05
C MET A 202 -21.67 3.37 -4.76
N LYS A 203 -20.84 2.42 -4.33
CA LYS A 203 -20.87 1.06 -4.87
C LYS A 203 -22.25 0.43 -4.66
N THR A 204 -22.84 0.57 -3.47
CA THR A 204 -24.15 0.03 -3.13
C THR A 204 -25.26 0.59 -4.03
N ILE A 205 -25.33 1.92 -4.16
CA ILE A 205 -26.36 2.58 -4.98
C ILE A 205 -26.17 2.25 -6.46
N LEU A 206 -24.96 2.43 -6.99
CA LEU A 206 -24.71 2.25 -8.42
C LEU A 206 -24.81 0.79 -8.86
N SER A 207 -24.53 -0.18 -7.98
CA SER A 207 -24.66 -1.61 -8.31
C SER A 207 -26.10 -2.07 -8.53
N ALA A 208 -27.10 -1.24 -8.23
CA ALA A 208 -28.50 -1.55 -8.51
C ALA A 208 -28.80 -1.54 -10.03
N GLU A 209 -28.12 -0.67 -10.78
CA GLU A 209 -28.38 -0.46 -12.22
C GLU A 209 -27.14 -0.73 -13.10
N TYR A 210 -25.95 -0.73 -12.52
CA TYR A 210 -24.68 -0.82 -13.25
C TYR A 210 -23.79 -1.95 -12.72
N ASN A 211 -22.92 -2.48 -13.57
CA ASN A 211 -21.84 -3.36 -13.15
C ASN A 211 -20.67 -2.52 -12.63
N VAL A 212 -20.51 -2.47 -11.30
CA VAL A 212 -19.55 -1.59 -10.63
C VAL A 212 -18.34 -2.35 -10.13
N LEU A 213 -17.15 -1.89 -10.52
CA LEU A 213 -15.88 -2.26 -9.90
C LEU A 213 -15.40 -1.12 -8.99
N ALA A 214 -14.99 -1.45 -7.76
CA ALA A 214 -14.41 -0.47 -6.83
C ALA A 214 -13.10 -1.01 -6.25
N THR A 215 -12.11 -0.13 -6.07
CA THR A 215 -10.84 -0.48 -5.38
C THR A 215 -11.06 -0.76 -3.90
N ALA A 216 -10.15 -1.50 -3.26
CA ALA A 216 -10.16 -1.62 -1.79
C ALA A 216 -9.82 -0.29 -1.11
N ASP A 217 -10.10 -0.18 0.19
CA ASP A 217 -9.84 1.03 0.97
C ASP A 217 -8.34 1.27 1.14
N ASN A 218 -7.93 2.53 1.03
CA ASN A 218 -6.53 2.97 1.15
C ASN A 218 -5.56 2.28 0.15
N GLU A 219 -6.03 1.93 -1.06
CA GLU A 219 -5.15 1.39 -2.12
C GLU A 219 -4.21 2.47 -2.67
N SER A 220 -2.93 2.13 -2.83
CA SER A 220 -2.00 3.00 -3.54
C SER A 220 -2.34 3.07 -5.04
N ALA A 221 -1.75 4.05 -5.74
CA ALA A 221 -1.86 4.15 -7.21
C ALA A 221 -1.48 2.83 -7.93
N ASP A 222 -0.44 2.15 -7.44
CA ASP A 222 0.03 0.88 -7.98
C ASP A 222 -0.96 -0.27 -7.71
N ASP A 223 -1.63 -0.24 -6.56
CA ASP A 223 -2.67 -1.23 -6.23
C ASP A 223 -3.93 -1.00 -7.07
N THR A 224 -4.34 0.26 -7.27
CA THR A 224 -5.41 0.62 -8.20
C THR A 224 -5.12 0.10 -9.60
N ALA A 225 -3.90 0.30 -10.11
CA ALA A 225 -3.48 -0.23 -11.41
C ALA A 225 -3.53 -1.77 -11.46
N ARG A 226 -3.14 -2.46 -10.38
CA ARG A 226 -3.28 -3.92 -10.27
C ARG A 226 -4.73 -4.38 -10.25
N THR A 227 -5.60 -3.67 -9.56
CA THR A 227 -7.04 -3.94 -9.50
C THR A 227 -7.65 -3.82 -10.89
N ILE A 228 -7.34 -2.75 -11.63
CA ILE A 228 -7.76 -2.59 -13.03
C ILE A 228 -7.28 -3.79 -13.87
N ASN A 229 -5.98 -4.11 -13.82
CA ASN A 229 -5.41 -5.18 -14.65
C ASN A 229 -5.95 -6.59 -14.36
N LYS A 230 -6.40 -6.85 -13.12
CA LYS A 230 -6.85 -8.18 -12.70
C LYS A 230 -8.36 -8.34 -12.71
N GLN A 231 -9.10 -7.28 -12.41
CA GLN A 231 -10.54 -7.35 -12.13
C GLN A 231 -11.40 -6.60 -13.15
N LEU A 232 -10.85 -5.62 -13.87
CA LEU A 232 -11.64 -4.90 -14.88
C LEU A 232 -11.97 -5.83 -16.04
N LYS A 233 -13.27 -5.99 -16.26
CA LYS A 233 -13.87 -6.76 -17.37
C LYS A 233 -14.68 -5.84 -18.28
N PRO A 234 -14.89 -6.20 -19.56
CA PRO A 234 -15.70 -5.43 -20.50
C PRO A 234 -17.15 -5.19 -20.07
N GLU A 235 -17.67 -6.03 -19.17
CA GLU A 235 -19.04 -5.93 -18.62
C GLU A 235 -19.19 -4.78 -17.61
N HIS A 236 -18.08 -4.25 -17.06
CA HIS A 236 -18.17 -3.18 -16.08
C HIS A 236 -18.52 -1.85 -16.74
N ASP A 237 -19.56 -1.21 -16.23
CA ASP A 237 -20.02 0.10 -16.67
C ASP A 237 -19.33 1.23 -15.90
N ILE A 238 -18.96 0.96 -14.64
CA ILE A 238 -18.44 1.97 -13.71
C ILE A 238 -17.22 1.42 -12.96
N PHE A 239 -16.17 2.23 -12.90
CA PHE A 239 -15.00 2.00 -12.06
C PHE A 239 -14.86 3.11 -11.01
N ILE A 240 -14.81 2.75 -9.73
CA ILE A 240 -14.66 3.66 -8.60
C ILE A 240 -13.28 3.51 -7.99
N ALA A 241 -12.55 4.61 -7.80
CA ALA A 241 -11.23 4.59 -7.20
C ALA A 241 -10.94 5.82 -6.34
N GLY A 242 -10.14 5.63 -5.28
CA GLY A 242 -9.59 6.70 -4.47
C GLY A 242 -8.52 7.49 -5.23
N MET A 243 -8.48 8.80 -5.02
CA MET A 243 -7.57 9.73 -5.66
C MET A 243 -6.79 10.54 -4.62
N SER A 244 -5.47 10.55 -4.77
CA SER A 244 -4.57 11.38 -3.96
C SER A 244 -3.76 12.34 -4.83
N THR A 245 -3.38 13.50 -4.28
CA THR A 245 -2.58 14.48 -5.03
C THR A 245 -1.15 14.02 -5.34
N GLU A 246 -0.67 12.98 -4.66
CA GLU A 246 0.64 12.36 -4.93
C GLU A 246 0.61 11.46 -6.16
N GLN A 247 -0.57 11.08 -6.65
CA GLN A 247 -0.77 10.25 -7.84
C GLN A 247 -0.67 11.03 -9.18
N LYS A 248 -0.27 12.31 -9.10
CA LYS A 248 -0.28 13.31 -10.19
C LYS A 248 0.35 12.86 -11.51
N ASP A 249 1.39 12.02 -11.47
CA ASP A 249 2.21 11.72 -12.67
C ASP A 249 1.87 10.38 -13.35
N GLY A 250 1.12 9.49 -12.69
CA GLY A 250 0.90 8.13 -13.18
C GLY A 250 -0.49 7.88 -13.76
N ILE A 251 -1.54 8.38 -13.11
CA ILE A 251 -2.94 7.92 -13.29
C ILE A 251 -3.88 9.09 -13.64
N ARG A 252 -3.36 10.32 -13.85
CA ARG A 252 -4.17 11.48 -14.29
C ARG A 252 -5.01 11.18 -15.54
N ASP A 253 -4.45 10.44 -16.50
CA ASP A 253 -5.15 10.08 -17.75
C ASP A 253 -6.16 8.92 -17.61
N ILE A 254 -6.24 8.31 -16.43
CA ILE A 254 -7.12 7.17 -16.12
C ILE A 254 -8.43 7.67 -15.50
N PHE A 255 -8.39 8.74 -14.71
CA PHE A 255 -9.56 9.24 -14.00
C PHE A 255 -10.40 10.15 -14.90
N GLY A 256 -11.64 9.73 -15.13
CA GLY A 256 -12.46 10.25 -16.21
C GLY A 256 -13.90 10.47 -15.79
N ARG A 257 -14.25 11.76 -15.64
CA ARG A 257 -15.59 12.37 -15.71
C ARG A 257 -16.21 12.80 -14.38
N PHE A 258 -15.97 12.13 -13.26
CA PHE A 258 -16.58 12.50 -11.97
C PHE A 258 -15.55 12.51 -10.84
N VAL A 259 -15.51 13.61 -10.07
CA VAL A 259 -14.75 13.68 -8.80
C VAL A 259 -15.70 14.04 -7.67
N ILE A 260 -15.58 13.31 -6.57
CA ILE A 260 -16.30 13.60 -5.33
C ILE A 260 -15.28 14.04 -4.29
N VAL A 261 -15.58 15.14 -3.61
CA VAL A 261 -14.91 15.50 -2.37
C VAL A 261 -15.83 15.06 -1.23
N PRO A 262 -15.49 13.98 -0.50
CA PRO A 262 -16.29 13.55 0.64
C PRO A 262 -16.35 14.64 1.69
N ALA A 263 -17.49 14.72 2.38
CA ALA A 263 -17.58 15.50 3.61
C ALA A 263 -16.64 14.92 4.68
N ALA A 264 -16.27 15.73 5.67
CA ALA A 264 -15.61 15.25 6.87
C ALA A 264 -16.48 14.21 7.59
N GLY A 265 -15.82 13.20 8.18
CA GLY A 265 -16.45 12.13 8.95
C GLY A 265 -16.99 12.59 10.31
N GLU A 266 -16.64 11.90 11.39
CA GLU A 266 -17.12 12.21 12.74
C GLU A 266 -16.67 13.61 13.24
N GLU A 267 -17.31 14.09 14.32
CA GLU A 267 -17.24 15.47 14.87
C GLU A 267 -15.83 15.97 15.32
N ASN A 268 -14.74 15.26 15.04
CA ASN A 268 -13.35 15.68 15.32
C ASN A 268 -12.37 15.36 14.17
N THR A 269 -12.89 15.07 12.99
CA THR A 269 -12.09 14.65 11.83
C THR A 269 -11.71 15.84 10.97
N GLN A 270 -10.48 15.86 10.45
CA GLN A 270 -10.02 16.97 9.64
C GLN A 270 -10.53 16.79 8.21
N PRO A 271 -11.23 17.79 7.63
CA PRO A 271 -11.57 17.75 6.21
C PRO A 271 -10.30 17.69 5.37
N ALA A 272 -10.42 17.22 4.14
CA ALA A 272 -9.29 17.22 3.21
C ALA A 272 -8.69 18.63 3.10
N ASP A 273 -7.37 18.74 3.24
CA ASP A 273 -6.66 20.00 3.09
C ASP A 273 -7.05 20.70 1.78
N GLN A 274 -7.23 22.02 1.82
CA GLN A 274 -7.64 22.82 0.67
C GLN A 274 -6.76 22.59 -0.57
N LYS A 275 -5.44 22.41 -0.36
CA LYS A 275 -4.47 22.09 -1.41
C LYS A 275 -4.73 20.73 -2.07
N THR A 276 -5.20 19.76 -1.30
CA THR A 276 -5.57 18.43 -1.80
C THR A 276 -6.84 18.52 -2.64
N LYS A 277 -7.87 19.21 -2.14
CA LYS A 277 -9.13 19.46 -2.86
C LYS A 277 -8.87 20.14 -4.21
N GLU A 278 -8.08 21.22 -4.22
CA GLU A 278 -7.68 21.91 -5.45
C GLU A 278 -6.86 21.03 -6.40
N GLY A 279 -5.87 20.31 -5.85
CA GLY A 279 -4.98 19.48 -6.65
C GLY A 279 -5.70 18.34 -7.36
N ILE A 280 -6.81 17.83 -6.80
CA ILE A 280 -7.64 16.79 -7.42
C ILE A 280 -8.57 17.37 -8.48
N VAL A 281 -9.17 18.54 -8.23
CA VAL A 281 -10.03 19.22 -9.20
C VAL A 281 -9.23 19.65 -10.45
N GLU A 282 -7.95 20.00 -10.29
CA GLU A 282 -7.03 20.26 -11.41
C GLU A 282 -6.71 19.02 -12.28
N LEU A 283 -7.03 17.80 -11.81
CA LEU A 283 -6.84 16.57 -12.59
C LEU A 283 -8.00 16.29 -13.54
N LEU A 284 -9.16 16.91 -13.33
CA LEU A 284 -10.34 16.66 -14.15
C LEU A 284 -10.22 17.23 -15.57
N PRO A 285 -10.78 16.55 -16.58
CA PRO A 285 -11.00 17.14 -17.88
C PRO A 285 -12.06 18.25 -17.79
N GLU A 286 -12.08 19.14 -18.79
CA GLU A 286 -13.07 20.21 -18.90
C GLU A 286 -14.52 19.71 -18.90
N THR A 287 -14.77 18.49 -19.40
CA THR A 287 -16.10 17.87 -19.41
C THR A 287 -16.44 17.12 -18.11
N GLY A 288 -15.63 17.27 -17.06
CA GLY A 288 -15.85 16.61 -15.77
C GLY A 288 -16.95 17.27 -14.94
N THR A 289 -17.47 16.53 -13.97
CA THR A 289 -18.37 17.05 -12.93
C THR A 289 -17.73 16.84 -11.55
N VAL A 290 -17.77 17.87 -10.70
CA VAL A 290 -17.30 17.83 -9.31
C VAL A 290 -18.49 17.85 -8.37
N PHE A 291 -18.53 16.93 -7.41
CA PHE A 291 -19.53 16.89 -6.35
C PHE A 291 -18.92 17.43 -5.05
N LEU A 292 -19.51 18.49 -4.51
CA LEU A 292 -19.01 19.20 -3.33
C LEU A 292 -20.08 19.33 -2.26
N ASN A 293 -19.70 19.06 -1.01
CA ASN A 293 -20.50 19.44 0.15
C ASN A 293 -20.51 20.97 0.26
N LYS A 294 -21.68 21.61 0.17
CA LYS A 294 -21.77 23.07 0.24
C LYS A 294 -21.70 23.62 1.65
N ASP A 295 -21.99 22.79 2.66
CA ASP A 295 -22.01 23.23 4.05
C ASP A 295 -20.58 23.42 4.59
N GLU A 296 -19.61 22.73 4.01
CA GLU A 296 -18.18 22.94 4.28
C GLU A 296 -17.59 24.17 3.59
N GLU A 297 -16.54 24.73 4.19
CA GLU A 297 -15.77 25.83 3.58
C GLU A 297 -14.94 25.30 2.40
N ASN A 298 -15.49 25.38 1.19
CA ASN A 298 -14.86 24.93 -0.06
C ASN A 298 -14.52 26.10 -1.01
N LYS A 299 -14.39 27.32 -0.49
CA LYS A 299 -14.35 28.60 -1.23
C LYS A 299 -13.41 28.61 -2.45
N THR A 300 -12.20 28.08 -2.34
CA THR A 300 -11.21 28.18 -3.44
C THR A 300 -11.42 27.15 -4.56
N VAL A 301 -12.12 26.04 -4.30
CA VAL A 301 -12.50 25.08 -5.35
C VAL A 301 -13.59 25.68 -6.23
N SER A 302 -14.53 26.42 -5.64
CA SER A 302 -15.62 27.09 -6.35
C SER A 302 -15.15 28.26 -7.23
N ASP A 303 -14.06 28.93 -6.86
CA ASP A 303 -13.51 30.08 -7.59
C ASP A 303 -12.58 29.70 -8.75
N LYS A 304 -11.91 28.54 -8.67
CA LYS A 304 -11.12 27.99 -9.79
C LYS A 304 -12.06 27.30 -10.79
N GLN A 305 -12.65 28.11 -11.67
CA GLN A 305 -13.36 27.67 -12.88
C GLN A 305 -12.44 26.92 -13.87
N ASN A 306 -11.86 25.79 -13.49
CA ASN A 306 -11.57 24.79 -14.51
C ASN A 306 -12.94 24.37 -15.03
N ALA A 307 -13.12 24.29 -16.36
CA ALA A 307 -14.40 24.21 -17.07
C ALA A 307 -15.36 23.04 -16.70
N ALA A 308 -15.07 22.29 -15.63
CA ALA A 308 -15.89 21.26 -15.03
C ALA A 308 -17.19 21.83 -14.40
N ARG A 309 -18.26 21.04 -14.50
CA ARG A 309 -19.56 21.32 -13.88
C ARG A 309 -19.48 21.09 -12.37
N LEU A 310 -20.09 21.96 -11.56
CA LEU A 310 -20.21 21.77 -10.12
C LEU A 310 -21.63 21.29 -9.78
N VAL A 311 -21.71 20.27 -8.92
CA VAL A 311 -22.95 19.78 -8.30
C VAL A 311 -22.78 19.89 -6.79
N TYR A 312 -23.68 20.63 -6.15
CA TYR A 312 -23.63 20.88 -4.73
C TYR A 312 -24.64 20.01 -3.99
N TYR A 313 -24.19 19.39 -2.89
CA TYR A 313 -25.06 18.69 -1.94
C TYR A 313 -24.90 19.27 -0.53
N GLY A 314 -25.91 19.14 0.32
CA GLY A 314 -25.85 19.64 1.70
C GLY A 314 -27.11 19.36 2.52
N MET A 315 -27.07 19.74 3.80
CA MET A 315 -28.17 19.66 4.77
C MET A 315 -28.49 21.02 5.40
N GLU A 316 -27.55 21.97 5.42
CA GLU A 316 -27.73 23.26 6.11
C GLU A 316 -28.10 24.41 5.17
N ARG A 317 -27.66 24.34 3.91
CA ARG A 317 -27.91 25.39 2.91
C ARG A 317 -29.01 25.00 1.92
N GLU A 318 -29.84 25.98 1.57
CA GLU A 318 -30.94 25.80 0.60
C GLU A 318 -30.47 25.91 -0.86
N ASP A 319 -29.32 26.55 -1.12
CA ASP A 319 -28.81 26.80 -2.47
C ASP A 319 -27.95 25.64 -3.01
N VAL A 320 -28.43 24.40 -2.84
CA VAL A 320 -27.78 23.16 -3.31
C VAL A 320 -28.59 22.48 -4.42
N ASP A 321 -27.97 21.57 -5.18
CA ASP A 321 -28.66 20.78 -6.20
C ASP A 321 -29.38 19.56 -5.59
N LEU A 322 -28.85 19.05 -4.46
CA LEU A 322 -29.43 17.96 -3.68
C LEU A 322 -29.35 18.25 -2.17
N SER A 323 -30.48 18.25 -1.46
CA SER A 323 -30.52 18.47 -0.01
C SER A 323 -31.13 17.30 0.75
N ALA A 324 -30.83 17.18 2.05
CA ALA A 324 -31.59 16.34 2.97
C ALA A 324 -32.28 17.19 4.06
N ALA A 325 -33.54 16.85 4.34
CA ALA A 325 -34.37 17.47 5.38
C ALA A 325 -35.06 16.39 6.23
N ASP A 326 -35.75 16.83 7.29
CA ASP A 326 -36.57 15.96 8.15
C ASP A 326 -35.82 14.76 8.75
N ILE A 327 -34.53 14.95 9.06
CA ILE A 327 -33.64 13.89 9.56
C ILE A 327 -34.10 13.44 10.94
N ARG A 328 -34.51 12.17 11.05
CA ARG A 328 -34.95 11.51 12.27
C ARG A 328 -34.05 10.30 12.51
N SER A 329 -33.59 10.14 13.75
CA SER A 329 -32.82 8.98 14.18
C SER A 329 -33.60 8.22 15.22
N ASP A 330 -33.64 6.91 15.09
CA ASP A 330 -34.18 5.98 16.09
C ASP A 330 -33.17 4.86 16.38
N ALA A 331 -33.61 3.83 17.10
CA ALA A 331 -32.75 2.69 17.46
C ALA A 331 -32.46 1.75 16.27
N ASP A 332 -33.27 1.82 15.21
CA ASP A 332 -33.18 0.96 14.04
C ASP A 332 -32.43 1.65 12.89
N GLY A 333 -32.23 2.97 12.95
CA GLY A 333 -31.42 3.72 11.98
C GLY A 333 -31.78 5.20 11.88
N MET A 334 -31.64 5.75 10.67
CA MET A 334 -31.98 7.11 10.32
C MET A 334 -32.90 7.16 9.11
N THR A 335 -33.94 8.00 9.19
CA THR A 335 -34.83 8.34 8.09
C THR A 335 -34.68 9.83 7.76
N PHE A 336 -34.63 10.18 6.47
CA PHE A 336 -34.48 11.55 6.02
C PHE A 336 -35.08 11.75 4.62
N THR A 337 -35.56 12.95 4.32
CA THR A 337 -36.14 13.29 3.02
C THR A 337 -35.07 13.92 2.14
N VAL A 338 -34.75 13.28 1.01
CA VAL A 338 -33.83 13.84 0.00
C VAL A 338 -34.64 14.63 -1.03
N LYS A 339 -34.23 15.87 -1.29
CA LYS A 339 -34.90 16.80 -2.22
C LYS A 339 -33.95 17.27 -3.32
N GLN A 340 -34.41 17.20 -4.56
CA GLN A 340 -33.75 17.80 -5.70
C GLN A 340 -34.21 19.25 -5.90
N LYS A 341 -33.37 20.03 -6.58
CA LYS A 341 -33.67 21.43 -6.94
C LYS A 341 -34.92 21.60 -7.81
N ASP A 342 -35.33 20.57 -8.54
CA ASP A 342 -36.55 20.56 -9.36
C ASP A 342 -37.84 20.33 -8.54
N GLY A 343 -37.71 20.11 -7.22
CA GLY A 343 -38.82 19.86 -6.30
C GLY A 343 -39.16 18.38 -6.10
N THR A 344 -38.50 17.47 -6.82
CA THR A 344 -38.68 16.03 -6.63
C THR A 344 -38.07 15.62 -5.29
N GLU A 345 -38.82 14.86 -4.49
CA GLU A 345 -38.36 14.37 -3.18
C GLU A 345 -38.68 12.89 -2.96
N ALA A 346 -37.88 12.24 -2.13
CA ALA A 346 -38.11 10.87 -1.69
C ALA A 346 -37.58 10.66 -0.26
N GLU A 347 -38.24 9.76 0.47
CA GLU A 347 -37.82 9.38 1.81
C GLU A 347 -36.77 8.26 1.75
N PHE A 348 -35.64 8.50 2.41
CA PHE A 348 -34.49 7.61 2.49
C PHE A 348 -34.41 7.02 3.89
N TYR A 349 -33.94 5.78 3.97
CA TYR A 349 -33.67 5.08 5.23
C TYR A 349 -32.27 4.45 5.17
N THR A 350 -31.55 4.50 6.28
CA THR A 350 -30.28 3.80 6.50
C THR A 350 -30.26 3.21 7.90
N SER A 351 -29.69 2.03 8.08
CA SER A 351 -29.53 1.42 9.41
C SER A 351 -28.37 2.04 10.21
N LEU A 352 -27.56 2.91 9.61
CA LEU A 352 -26.47 3.58 10.30
C LEU A 352 -26.95 4.84 11.01
N THR A 353 -26.39 5.09 12.19
CA THR A 353 -26.63 6.31 12.96
C THR A 353 -25.44 7.25 12.81
N GLY A 354 -25.70 8.49 12.41
CA GLY A 354 -24.70 9.56 12.36
C GLY A 354 -25.02 10.53 11.21
N ARG A 355 -25.01 11.84 11.48
CA ARG A 355 -25.30 12.85 10.46
C ARG A 355 -24.30 12.81 9.28
N HIS A 356 -23.05 12.43 9.52
CA HIS A 356 -22.02 12.30 8.49
C HIS A 356 -22.39 11.25 7.42
N HIS A 357 -23.06 10.16 7.81
CA HIS A 357 -23.56 9.18 6.84
C HIS A 357 -24.59 9.77 5.87
N VAL A 358 -25.39 10.75 6.30
CA VAL A 358 -26.34 11.44 5.41
C VAL A 358 -25.57 12.22 4.34
N TYR A 359 -24.48 12.93 4.69
CA TYR A 359 -23.61 13.56 3.69
C TYR A 359 -23.02 12.54 2.70
N HIS A 360 -22.55 11.39 3.18
CA HIS A 360 -21.99 10.34 2.32
C HIS A 360 -23.03 9.75 1.36
N ILE A 361 -24.25 9.52 1.84
CA ILE A 361 -25.36 9.04 1.02
C ILE A 361 -25.79 10.10 0.01
N LEU A 362 -25.86 11.39 0.41
CA LEU A 362 -26.15 12.49 -0.51
C LEU A 362 -25.11 12.59 -1.64
N ALA A 363 -23.83 12.46 -1.32
CA ALA A 363 -22.76 12.45 -2.32
C ALA A 363 -22.93 11.30 -3.32
N ALA A 364 -23.20 10.08 -2.83
CA ALA A 364 -23.42 8.91 -3.68
C ALA A 364 -24.72 9.02 -4.51
N ALA A 365 -25.79 9.57 -3.93
CA ALA A 365 -27.06 9.79 -4.60
C ALA A 365 -26.93 10.85 -5.71
N ALA A 366 -26.21 11.95 -5.46
CA ALA A 366 -25.96 12.97 -6.48
C ALA A 366 -25.25 12.40 -7.72
N VAL A 367 -24.30 11.48 -7.52
CA VAL A 367 -23.65 10.76 -8.62
C VAL A 367 -24.62 9.84 -9.35
N GLY A 368 -25.44 9.08 -8.61
CA GLY A 368 -26.47 8.22 -9.22
C GLY A 368 -27.43 9.00 -10.10
N LEU A 369 -27.91 10.16 -9.62
CA LEU A 369 -28.78 11.07 -10.38
C LEU A 369 -28.08 11.61 -11.63
N GLU A 370 -26.82 12.04 -11.52
CA GLU A 370 -26.03 12.52 -12.66
C GLU A 370 -25.81 11.43 -13.73
N LEU A 371 -25.79 10.17 -13.32
CA LEU A 371 -25.70 9.01 -14.22
C LEU A 371 -27.06 8.59 -14.81
N GLY A 372 -28.16 9.20 -14.37
CA GLY A 372 -29.51 8.99 -14.90
C GLY A 372 -30.39 8.07 -14.06
N MET A 373 -29.97 7.70 -12.85
CA MET A 373 -30.85 6.99 -11.92
C MET A 373 -31.94 7.93 -11.39
N THR A 374 -33.10 7.39 -11.04
CA THR A 374 -34.18 8.11 -10.35
C THR A 374 -34.01 8.03 -8.84
N LEU A 375 -34.59 8.98 -8.09
CA LEU A 375 -34.63 8.91 -6.62
C LEU A 375 -35.26 7.59 -6.14
N ALA A 376 -36.29 7.08 -6.84
CA ALA A 376 -36.93 5.81 -6.51
C ALA A 376 -35.94 4.62 -6.58
N GLN A 377 -35.15 4.53 -7.65
CA GLN A 377 -34.12 3.50 -7.80
C GLN A 377 -33.04 3.60 -6.72
N ILE A 378 -32.61 4.83 -6.40
CA ILE A 378 -31.60 5.07 -5.35
C ILE A 378 -32.14 4.66 -3.97
N THR A 379 -33.38 5.05 -3.63
CA THR A 379 -34.03 4.66 -2.38
C THR A 379 -34.19 3.14 -2.29
N GLU A 380 -34.56 2.47 -3.38
CA GLU A 380 -34.67 1.00 -3.41
C GLU A 380 -33.32 0.32 -3.21
N ALA A 381 -32.24 0.84 -3.80
CA ALA A 381 -30.89 0.32 -3.62
C ALA A 381 -30.43 0.36 -2.15
N LEU A 382 -30.83 1.41 -1.41
CA LEU A 382 -30.51 1.58 0.01
C LEU A 382 -31.30 0.65 0.94
N LYS A 383 -32.55 0.31 0.60
CA LYS A 383 -33.40 -0.57 1.41
C LYS A 383 -32.90 -2.02 1.50
N ASN A 384 -32.10 -2.45 0.52
CA ASN A 384 -31.79 -3.87 0.28
C ASN A 384 -30.41 -4.34 0.80
N LYS A 385 -29.71 -3.59 1.67
CA LYS A 385 -28.32 -3.95 2.05
C LYS A 385 -28.01 -3.78 3.53
N GLU A 386 -27.21 -4.74 4.03
CA GLU A 386 -26.67 -4.79 5.39
C GLU A 386 -25.68 -3.64 5.68
N PRO A 387 -25.60 -3.16 6.95
CA PRO A 387 -24.64 -2.15 7.36
C PRO A 387 -23.18 -2.61 7.22
N LEU A 388 -22.28 -1.62 7.07
CA LEU A 388 -20.82 -1.79 7.14
C LEU A 388 -20.44 -2.62 8.38
N LYS A 389 -19.63 -3.68 8.20
CA LYS A 389 -18.93 -4.30 9.32
C LYS A 389 -17.89 -3.29 9.83
N GLN A 390 -18.16 -2.72 11.00
CA GLN A 390 -17.21 -1.91 11.76
C GLN A 390 -15.96 -2.71 12.14
#